data_AF-G9WZ35-F1
#
_entry.id   AF-G9WZ35-F1
#
_cell.length_a   1.000
_cell.length_b   1.000
_cell.length_c   1.000
_cell.angle_alpha   90.00
_cell.angle_beta   90.00
_cell.angle_gamma   90.00
#
_symmetry.space_group_name_H-M   'P 1'
#
loop_
_entity.id
_entity.type
_entity.pdbx_description
1 polymer ?
#
loop_
_entity_poly.entity_id
_entity_poly.type
_entity_poly.pdbx_seq_one_letter_code
_entity_poly.pdbx_strand_id
1 'polypeptide(L)'
;MEREFNDEFKKIPLAELNDKAENAVAVAVAAAGATAFIPIPFADAPALIAEQVVLMGSICSIYEIDLGKDGLKMLVTTALMAGGATIVGKTIFGNLLKIIPVIGTISGSLLSGATAGTVTYAMGMAFIELCKMVKLGKLSEYDMVSNKGKNVMNEQFKAWMNSSKK
;
A
#
# COMPACT_ATOMS: atom_id res chain seq x y z
N MET A 1 -7.65 32.46 -10.22
CA MET A 1 -6.29 32.91 -10.57
C MET A 1 -5.26 32.61 -9.47
N GLU A 2 -5.18 33.33 -8.34
CA GLU A 2 -4.15 33.01 -7.30
C GLU A 2 -4.33 31.64 -6.62
N ARG A 3 -5.58 31.21 -6.36
CA ARG A 3 -5.86 29.87 -5.80
C ARG A 3 -5.52 28.73 -6.76
N GLU A 4 -5.80 28.89 -8.05
CA GLU A 4 -5.49 27.88 -9.08
C GLU A 4 -3.98 27.76 -9.32
N PHE A 5 -3.27 28.89 -9.30
CA PHE A 5 -1.82 28.93 -9.41
C PHE A 5 -1.13 28.24 -8.23
N ASN A 6 -1.61 28.48 -7.00
CA ASN A 6 -1.07 27.85 -5.79
C ASN A 6 -1.38 26.34 -5.74
N ASP A 7 -2.53 25.92 -6.28
CA ASP A 7 -2.89 24.51 -6.42
C ASP A 7 -2.03 23.78 -7.46
N GLU A 8 -1.65 24.43 -8.56
CA GLU A 8 -0.69 23.87 -9.53
C GLU A 8 0.71 23.73 -8.95
N PHE A 9 1.19 24.75 -8.23
CA PHE A 9 2.47 24.69 -7.52
C PHE A 9 2.52 23.60 -6.46
N LYS A 10 1.39 23.24 -5.86
CA LYS A 10 1.30 22.13 -4.89
C LYS A 10 1.24 20.75 -5.57
N LYS A 11 0.80 20.67 -6.83
CA LYS A 11 0.69 19.42 -7.59
C LYS A 11 2.03 18.92 -8.15
N ILE A 12 2.90 19.84 -8.56
CA ILE A 12 4.24 19.49 -9.11
C ILE A 12 5.11 18.72 -8.09
N PRO A 13 5.33 19.22 -6.85
CA PRO A 13 6.08 18.47 -5.85
C PRO A 13 5.34 17.19 -5.44
N LEU A 14 4.01 17.20 -5.41
CA LEU A 14 3.23 16.02 -5.06
C LEU A 14 3.40 14.89 -6.08
N ALA A 15 3.49 15.20 -7.37
CA ALA A 15 3.76 14.19 -8.40
C ALA A 15 5.12 13.50 -8.18
N GLU A 16 6.16 14.28 -7.90
CA GLU A 16 7.50 13.73 -7.62
C GLU A 16 7.52 12.86 -6.35
N LEU A 17 6.79 13.26 -5.30
CA LEU A 17 6.62 12.44 -4.10
C LEU A 17 5.90 11.12 -4.39
N ASN A 18 4.84 11.17 -5.22
CA ASN A 18 4.11 9.98 -5.62
C ASN A 18 5.02 9.01 -6.40
N ASP A 19 5.78 9.49 -7.38
CA ASP A 19 6.68 8.66 -8.20
C ASP A 19 7.73 7.93 -7.34
N LYS A 20 8.32 8.65 -6.38
CA LYS A 20 9.26 8.06 -5.41
C LYS A 20 8.60 7.00 -4.54
N ALA A 21 7.38 7.26 -4.07
CA ALA A 21 6.65 6.34 -3.21
C ALA A 21 6.19 5.09 -3.97
N GLU A 22 5.71 5.25 -5.22
CA GLU A 22 5.34 4.13 -6.10
C GLU A 22 6.55 3.25 -6.41
N ASN A 23 7.74 3.83 -6.60
CA ASN A 23 8.97 3.07 -6.75
C ASN A 23 9.31 2.26 -5.48
N ALA A 24 9.14 2.84 -4.28
CA ALA A 24 9.32 2.11 -3.02
C ALA A 24 8.32 0.93 -2.90
N VAL A 25 7.07 1.12 -3.33
CA VAL A 25 6.06 0.05 -3.42
C VAL A 25 6.50 -1.03 -4.41
N ALA A 26 6.97 -0.67 -5.60
CA ALA A 26 7.43 -1.62 -6.61
C ALA A 26 8.59 -2.51 -6.09
N VAL A 27 9.55 -1.91 -5.37
CA VAL A 27 10.65 -2.64 -4.74
C VAL A 27 10.13 -3.61 -3.67
N ALA A 28 9.20 -3.17 -2.82
CA ALA A 28 8.59 -4.03 -1.79
C ALA A 28 7.76 -5.17 -2.41
N VAL A 29 7.04 -4.92 -3.50
CA VAL A 29 6.31 -5.94 -4.24
C VAL A 29 7.25 -6.98 -4.83
N ALA A 30 8.39 -6.56 -5.38
CA ALA A 30 9.41 -7.48 -5.89
C ALA A 30 10.00 -8.34 -4.76
N ALA A 31 10.25 -7.76 -3.59
CA ALA A 31 10.71 -8.48 -2.39
C ALA A 31 9.65 -9.49 -1.88
N ALA A 32 8.39 -9.07 -1.80
CA ALA A 32 7.28 -9.94 -1.39
C ALA A 32 6.98 -11.07 -2.41
N GLY A 33 7.26 -10.84 -3.69
CA GLY A 33 7.22 -11.89 -4.72
C GLY A 33 8.27 -12.98 -4.48
N ALA A 34 9.44 -12.63 -3.96
CA ALA A 34 10.48 -13.59 -3.59
C ALA A 34 10.15 -14.39 -2.32
N THR A 35 9.31 -13.87 -1.42
CA THR A 35 8.88 -14.59 -0.21
C THR A 35 7.68 -15.53 -0.45
N ALA A 36 7.00 -15.40 -1.60
CA ALA A 36 5.84 -16.22 -1.97
C ALA A 36 6.14 -17.73 -2.16
N PHE A 37 7.42 -18.14 -2.15
CA PHE A 37 7.83 -19.55 -2.15
C PHE A 37 7.69 -20.22 -0.78
N ILE A 38 7.43 -19.46 0.29
CA ILE A 38 7.24 -19.98 1.64
C ILE A 38 5.76 -19.82 1.99
N PRO A 39 4.99 -20.92 2.16
CA PRO A 39 3.58 -20.85 2.51
C PRO A 39 3.43 -20.42 3.98
N ILE A 40 3.55 -19.11 4.24
CA ILE A 40 3.25 -18.52 5.55
C ILE A 40 1.81 -18.00 5.49
N PRO A 41 0.91 -18.47 6.37
CA PRO A 41 -0.42 -17.89 6.46
C PRO A 41 -0.29 -16.42 6.88
N PHE A 42 -0.90 -15.52 6.10
CA PHE A 42 -0.88 -14.07 6.36
C PHE A 42 -1.36 -13.72 7.78
N ALA A 43 -2.21 -14.58 8.34
CA ALA A 43 -2.77 -14.47 9.68
C ALA A 43 -1.76 -14.72 10.82
N ASP A 44 -0.69 -15.49 10.60
CA ASP A 44 0.26 -15.88 11.66
C ASP A 44 1.69 -15.36 11.43
N ALA A 45 1.84 -14.27 10.69
CA ALA A 45 3.15 -13.76 10.28
C ALA A 45 3.42 -12.33 10.81
N PRO A 46 3.94 -12.19 12.04
CA PRO A 46 4.47 -10.92 12.53
C PRO A 46 5.50 -10.29 11.58
N ALA A 47 6.24 -11.13 10.84
CA ALA A 47 7.17 -10.71 9.79
C ALA A 47 6.48 -9.96 8.64
N LEU A 48 5.29 -10.41 8.20
CA LEU A 48 4.55 -9.74 7.13
C LEU A 48 4.02 -8.37 7.58
N ILE A 49 3.55 -8.25 8.83
CA ILE A 49 3.15 -6.95 9.39
C ILE A 49 4.37 -6.02 9.46
N ALA A 50 5.52 -6.52 9.90
CA ALA A 50 6.75 -5.74 9.97
C ALA A 50 7.19 -5.23 8.58
N GLU A 51 7.08 -6.06 7.54
CA GLU A 51 7.37 -5.69 6.16
C GLU A 51 6.47 -4.53 5.68
N GLN A 52 5.16 -4.61 5.92
CA GLN A 52 4.23 -3.52 5.57
C GLN A 52 4.54 -2.22 6.34
N VAL A 53 4.94 -2.33 7.62
CA VAL A 53 5.34 -1.16 8.43
C VAL A 53 6.61 -0.51 7.90
N VAL A 54 7.59 -1.29 7.43
CA VAL A 54 8.82 -0.76 6.82
C VAL A 54 8.51 -0.04 5.50
N LEU A 55 7.64 -0.62 4.66
CA LEU A 55 7.17 0.03 3.44
C LEU A 55 6.48 1.36 3.75
N MET A 56 5.51 1.36 4.67
CA MET A 56 4.79 2.58 5.03
C MET A 56 5.70 3.61 5.71
N GLY A 57 6.69 3.19 6.50
CA GLY A 57 7.71 4.08 7.05
C GLY A 57 8.56 4.75 5.98
N SER A 58 8.88 4.02 4.91
CA SER A 58 9.60 4.57 3.75
C SER A 58 8.75 5.60 3.00
N ILE A 59 7.46 5.31 2.80
CA ILE A 59 6.50 6.24 2.22
C ILE A 59 6.35 7.49 3.10
N CYS A 60 6.20 7.34 4.42
CA CYS A 60 6.18 8.46 5.37
C CYS A 60 7.42 9.34 5.25
N SER A 61 8.61 8.74 5.07
CA SER A 61 9.86 9.50 4.90
C SER A 61 9.87 10.29 3.59
N ILE A 62 9.33 9.71 2.51
CA ILE A 62 9.19 10.40 1.22
C ILE A 62 8.23 11.58 1.34
N TYR A 63 7.07 11.36 1.97
CA TYR A 63 6.09 12.40 2.22
C TYR A 63 6.42 13.27 3.43
N GLU A 64 7.55 13.10 4.13
CA GLU A 64 7.86 13.88 5.34
C GLU A 64 6.66 13.95 6.34
N ILE A 65 6.04 12.80 6.64
CA ILE A 65 4.93 12.65 7.59
C ILE A 65 5.42 11.85 8.79
N ASP A 66 5.10 12.30 10.01
CA ASP A 66 5.47 11.58 11.23
C ASP A 66 4.27 10.87 11.87
N LEU A 67 4.20 9.56 11.66
CA LEU A 67 3.16 8.68 12.19
C LEU A 67 3.63 7.78 13.33
N GLY A 68 4.93 7.68 13.55
CA GLY A 68 5.55 6.69 14.43
C GLY A 68 5.25 5.22 14.06
N LYS A 69 6.03 4.29 14.63
CA LYS A 69 5.89 2.85 14.32
C LYS A 69 4.54 2.27 14.76
N ASP A 70 3.97 2.77 15.85
CA ASP A 70 2.71 2.25 16.39
C ASP A 70 1.50 2.71 15.57
N GLY A 71 1.51 3.95 15.07
CA GLY A 71 0.50 4.44 14.14
C GLY A 71 0.49 3.65 12.84
N LEU A 72 1.68 3.39 12.28
CA LEU A 72 1.84 2.54 11.09
C LEU A 72 1.35 1.12 11.31
N LYS A 73 1.76 0.47 12.41
CA LYS A 73 1.26 -0.86 12.78
C LYS A 73 -0.25 -0.88 12.86
N MET A 74 -0.85 0.11 13.52
CA MET A 74 -2.30 0.19 13.69
C MET A 74 -3.03 0.27 12.34
N LEU A 75 -2.51 1.06 11.40
CA LEU A 75 -3.04 1.16 10.04
C LEU A 75 -2.90 -0.17 9.29
N VAL A 76 -1.73 -0.81 9.32
CA VAL A 76 -1.50 -2.13 8.71
C VAL A 76 -2.50 -3.15 9.25
N THR A 77 -2.59 -3.29 10.58
CA THR A 77 -3.48 -4.28 11.20
C THR A 77 -4.94 -4.01 10.88
N THR A 78 -5.34 -2.73 10.81
CA THR A 78 -6.73 -2.35 10.51
C THR A 78 -7.08 -2.68 9.06
N ALA A 79 -6.21 -2.34 8.11
CA ALA A 79 -6.39 -2.66 6.68
C ALA A 79 -6.43 -4.17 6.43
N LEU A 80 -5.53 -4.92 7.06
CA LEU A 80 -5.51 -6.38 6.96
C LEU A 80 -6.75 -7.02 7.58
N MET A 81 -7.24 -6.55 8.74
CA MET A 81 -8.49 -7.04 9.31
C MET A 81 -9.69 -6.74 8.41
N ALA A 82 -9.75 -5.53 7.86
CA ALA A 82 -10.84 -5.12 6.97
C ALA A 82 -10.83 -5.87 5.62
N GLY A 83 -9.66 -6.28 5.13
CA GLY A 83 -9.49 -7.10 3.93
C GLY A 83 -9.42 -8.61 4.19
N GLY A 84 -9.31 -9.04 5.45
CA GLY A 84 -8.98 -10.41 5.85
C GLY A 84 -9.96 -11.47 5.36
N ALA A 85 -11.26 -11.17 5.35
CA ALA A 85 -12.26 -12.10 4.82
C ALA A 85 -12.11 -12.35 3.30
N THR A 86 -11.57 -11.38 2.56
CA THR A 86 -11.39 -11.48 1.10
C THR A 86 -10.05 -12.14 0.73
N ILE A 87 -9.02 -11.91 1.55
CA ILE A 87 -7.65 -12.40 1.32
C ILE A 87 -7.48 -13.84 1.82
N VAL A 88 -7.96 -14.17 3.03
CA VAL A 88 -7.75 -15.49 3.65
C VAL A 88 -8.49 -16.61 2.91
N GLY A 89 -9.70 -16.35 2.40
CA GLY A 89 -10.55 -17.37 1.77
C GLY A 89 -10.10 -17.85 0.38
N LYS A 90 -9.39 -17.01 -0.40
CA LYS A 90 -8.97 -17.35 -1.79
C LYS A 90 -7.49 -17.66 -1.96
N THR A 91 -6.64 -17.19 -1.03
CA THR A 91 -5.17 -17.30 -1.16
C THR A 91 -4.65 -18.68 -0.79
N ILE A 92 -5.29 -19.35 0.18
CA ILE A 92 -4.81 -20.64 0.72
C ILE A 92 -5.00 -21.81 -0.26
N PHE A 93 -5.96 -21.73 -1.20
CA PHE A 93 -6.35 -22.88 -2.03
C PHE A 93 -6.01 -22.78 -3.52
N GLY A 94 -5.60 -21.62 -4.06
CA GLY A 94 -5.60 -21.41 -5.53
C GLY A 94 -4.23 -21.28 -6.22
N ASN A 95 -3.42 -20.29 -5.83
CA ASN A 95 -2.46 -19.70 -6.77
C ASN A 95 -0.99 -19.64 -6.33
N LEU A 96 -0.63 -20.10 -5.12
CA LEU A 96 0.80 -20.18 -4.73
C LEU A 96 1.61 -21.13 -5.64
N LEU A 97 0.94 -22.02 -6.38
CA LEU A 97 1.56 -23.05 -7.23
C LEU A 97 1.87 -22.61 -8.67
N LYS A 98 1.61 -21.35 -9.07
CA LYS A 98 1.84 -20.90 -10.45
C LYS A 98 2.39 -19.48 -10.53
N ILE A 99 3.66 -19.28 -10.15
CA ILE A 99 4.31 -17.97 -10.35
C ILE A 99 5.65 -18.18 -11.05
N ILE A 100 5.62 -17.93 -12.35
CA ILE A 100 6.77 -17.69 -13.21
C ILE A 100 7.14 -16.20 -13.02
N PRO A 101 8.38 -15.86 -12.67
CA PRO A 101 8.80 -14.46 -12.57
C PRO A 101 8.98 -13.89 -13.98
N VAL A 102 8.02 -13.11 -14.47
CA VAL A 102 8.25 -12.29 -15.67
C VAL A 102 8.87 -10.97 -15.22
N ILE A 103 10.19 -10.89 -15.34
CA ILE A 103 10.94 -9.63 -15.29
C ILE A 103 10.60 -8.85 -16.56
N GLY A 104 9.98 -7.68 -16.42
CA GLY A 104 9.86 -6.73 -17.51
C GLY A 104 8.58 -5.89 -17.44
N THR A 105 8.76 -4.57 -17.50
CA THR A 105 7.74 -3.53 -17.71
C THR A 105 6.84 -3.18 -16.51
N ILE A 106 7.30 -2.20 -15.74
CA ILE A 106 6.53 -1.29 -14.86
C ILE A 106 5.63 -0.36 -15.72
N SER A 107 4.88 -0.94 -16.67
CA SER A 107 3.90 -0.24 -17.48
C SER A 107 2.65 -1.11 -17.65
N GLY A 108 1.65 -0.84 -16.82
CA GLY A 108 0.23 -0.97 -17.17
C GLY A 108 -0.41 -2.36 -17.22
N SER A 109 0.31 -3.47 -17.35
CA SER A 109 -0.38 -4.76 -17.57
C SER A 109 0.47 -5.95 -17.17
N LEU A 110 0.08 -6.61 -16.07
CA LEU A 110 0.32 -8.01 -15.65
C LEU A 110 0.75 -8.13 -14.16
N LEU A 111 -0.17 -7.88 -13.23
CA LEU A 111 -0.04 -8.31 -11.81
C LEU A 111 -0.61 -9.74 -11.59
N SER A 112 -0.61 -10.58 -12.62
CA SER A 112 -1.05 -11.97 -12.50
C SER A 112 0.12 -12.83 -11.99
N GLY A 113 0.18 -13.06 -10.67
CA GLY A 113 1.21 -13.92 -10.11
C GLY A 113 1.16 -14.06 -8.59
N ALA A 114 1.80 -13.16 -7.85
CA ALA A 114 1.98 -13.33 -6.40
C ALA A 114 0.87 -12.66 -5.58
N THR A 115 0.07 -13.46 -4.86
CA THR A 115 -0.92 -12.92 -3.93
C THR A 115 -0.28 -12.03 -2.86
N ALA A 116 0.95 -12.34 -2.42
CA ALA A 116 1.74 -11.50 -1.53
C ALA A 116 2.13 -10.15 -2.17
N GLY A 117 2.52 -10.17 -3.45
CA GLY A 117 2.83 -8.96 -4.22
C GLY A 117 1.59 -8.07 -4.42
N THR A 118 0.43 -8.66 -4.73
CA THR A 118 -0.83 -7.91 -4.87
C THR A 118 -1.24 -7.23 -3.56
N VAL A 119 -1.13 -7.93 -2.42
CA VAL A 119 -1.46 -7.34 -1.11
C VAL A 119 -0.50 -6.21 -0.77
N THR A 120 0.80 -6.40 -0.99
CA THR A 120 1.82 -5.37 -0.75
C THR A 120 1.61 -4.14 -1.65
N TYR A 121 1.30 -4.36 -2.91
CA TYR A 121 0.96 -3.28 -3.86
C TYR A 121 -0.27 -2.51 -3.40
N ALA A 122 -1.37 -3.21 -3.12
CA ALA A 122 -2.62 -2.58 -2.71
C ALA A 122 -2.47 -1.81 -1.38
N MET A 123 -1.69 -2.34 -0.44
CA MET A 123 -1.39 -1.67 0.83
C MET A 123 -0.58 -0.39 0.60
N GLY A 124 0.50 -0.49 -0.20
CA GLY A 124 1.35 0.64 -0.54
C GLY A 124 0.59 1.77 -1.23
N MET A 125 -0.20 1.44 -2.26
CA MET A 125 -0.99 2.43 -2.99
C MET A 125 -2.10 3.06 -2.12
N ALA A 126 -2.75 2.28 -1.26
CA ALA A 126 -3.73 2.82 -0.32
C ALA A 126 -3.10 3.83 0.65
N PHE A 127 -1.89 3.54 1.13
CA PHE A 127 -1.18 4.44 2.04
C PHE A 127 -0.66 5.70 1.33
N ILE A 128 -0.21 5.59 0.08
CA ILE A 128 0.13 6.73 -0.77
C ILE A 128 -1.06 7.69 -0.89
N GLU A 129 -2.27 7.18 -1.16
CA GLU A 129 -3.48 8.01 -1.22
C GLU A 129 -3.77 8.70 0.12
N LEU A 130 -3.58 8.00 1.24
CA LEU A 130 -3.72 8.60 2.57
C LEU A 130 -2.72 9.74 2.79
N CYS A 131 -1.44 9.55 2.42
CA CYS A 131 -0.40 10.57 2.52
C CYS A 131 -0.67 11.77 1.60
N LYS A 132 -1.17 11.53 0.38
CA LYS A 132 -1.61 12.59 -0.53
C LYS A 132 -2.72 13.44 0.08
N MET A 133 -3.71 12.80 0.72
CA MET A 133 -4.78 13.54 1.41
C MET A 133 -4.24 14.45 2.51
N VAL A 134 -3.20 14.03 3.21
CA VAL A 134 -2.53 14.84 4.24
C VAL A 134 -1.78 16.02 3.64
N LYS A 135 -0.92 15.80 2.64
CA LYS A 135 -0.21 16.90 1.96
C LYS A 135 -1.15 17.90 1.32
N LEU A 136 -2.28 17.44 0.79
CA LEU A 136 -3.31 18.32 0.22
C LEU A 136 -4.12 19.08 1.30
N GLY A 137 -3.96 18.77 2.58
CA GLY A 137 -4.71 19.38 3.69
C GLY A 137 -6.14 18.87 3.84
N LYS A 138 -6.49 17.76 3.19
CA LYS A 138 -7.79 17.08 3.30
C LYS A 138 -7.90 16.24 4.58
N LEU A 139 -6.75 15.82 5.11
CA LEU A 139 -6.58 15.18 6.41
C LEU A 139 -5.43 15.86 7.15
N SER A 140 -5.46 15.87 8.48
CA SER A 140 -4.27 16.13 9.27
C SER A 140 -3.47 14.84 9.50
N GLU A 141 -2.19 14.94 9.87
CA GLU A 141 -1.39 13.78 10.28
C GLU A 141 -2.02 13.04 11.46
N TYR A 142 -2.60 13.79 12.41
CA TYR A 142 -3.34 13.24 13.53
C TYR A 142 -4.57 12.41 13.10
N ASP A 143 -5.27 12.86 12.05
CA ASP A 143 -6.45 12.17 11.54
C ASP A 143 -6.12 10.85 10.82
N MET A 144 -4.86 10.62 10.45
CA MET A 144 -4.47 9.39 9.77
C MET A 144 -4.73 8.15 10.64
N VAL A 145 -4.44 8.22 11.94
CA VAL A 145 -4.67 7.11 12.89
C VAL A 145 -6.05 7.14 13.55
N SER A 146 -6.83 8.20 13.30
CA SER A 146 -8.22 8.30 13.75
C SER A 146 -9.12 7.35 12.95
N ASN A 147 -10.39 7.24 13.36
CA ASN A 147 -11.37 6.44 12.63
C ASN A 147 -11.53 6.91 11.18
N LYS A 148 -11.34 8.21 10.90
CA LYS A 148 -11.44 8.78 9.56
C LYS A 148 -10.32 8.25 8.66
N GLY A 149 -9.06 8.38 9.09
CA GLY A 149 -7.92 7.87 8.33
C GLY A 149 -7.90 6.35 8.17
N LYS A 150 -8.31 5.62 9.22
CA LYS A 150 -8.52 4.16 9.14
C LYS A 150 -9.59 3.77 8.11
N ASN A 151 -10.70 4.49 8.04
CA ASN A 151 -11.74 4.22 7.04
C ASN A 151 -11.23 4.48 5.63
N VAL A 152 -10.58 5.63 5.41
CA VAL A 152 -9.97 5.96 4.11
C VAL A 152 -8.96 4.89 3.71
N MET A 153 -8.07 4.49 4.61
CA MET A 153 -7.09 3.42 4.38
C MET A 153 -7.78 2.11 3.97
N ASN A 154 -8.81 1.70 4.70
CA ASN A 154 -9.56 0.47 4.43
C ASN A 154 -10.29 0.52 3.08
N GLU A 155 -10.93 1.64 2.76
CA GLU A 155 -11.65 1.83 1.50
C GLU A 155 -10.69 1.79 0.31
N GLN A 156 -9.57 2.52 0.39
CA GLN A 156 -8.55 2.52 -0.65
C GLN A 156 -7.90 1.15 -0.82
N PHE A 157 -7.58 0.47 0.29
CA PHE A 157 -7.02 -0.88 0.25
C PHE A 157 -7.97 -1.86 -0.44
N LYS A 158 -9.27 -1.82 -0.09
CA LYS A 158 -10.29 -2.64 -0.76
C LYS A 158 -10.44 -2.29 -2.24
N ALA A 159 -10.39 -1.00 -2.59
CA ALA A 159 -10.47 -0.55 -3.98
C ALA A 159 -9.31 -1.13 -4.80
N TRP A 160 -8.07 -0.98 -4.33
CA TRP A 160 -6.89 -1.52 -5.02
C TRP A 160 -6.88 -3.05 -5.11
N MET A 161 -7.33 -3.74 -4.04
CA MET A 161 -7.49 -5.19 -4.04
C MET A 161 -8.55 -5.69 -5.04
N ASN A 162 -9.58 -4.90 -5.32
CA ASN A 162 -10.62 -5.25 -6.31
C ASN A 162 -10.23 -4.83 -7.73
N SER A 163 -9.49 -3.73 -7.90
CA SER A 163 -8.94 -3.30 -9.19
C SER A 163 -7.89 -4.26 -9.72
N SER A 164 -7.15 -4.94 -8.83
CA SER A 164 -6.16 -5.97 -9.20
C SER A 164 -6.78 -7.31 -9.66
N LYS A 165 -8.13 -7.41 -9.69
CA LYS A 165 -8.86 -8.60 -10.17
C LYS A 165 -9.27 -8.52 -11.65
N LYS A 166 -9.07 -7.38 -12.31
CA LYS A 166 -9.30 -7.19 -13.75
C LYS A 166 -7.98 -7.32 -14.50
#